data_AF-A0A8J5R124-F1
#
_entry.id   AF-A0A8J5R124-F1
#
_cell.length_a   1.000
_cell.length_b   1.000
_cell.length_c   1.000
_cell.angle_alpha   90.00
_cell.angle_beta   90.00
_cell.angle_gamma   90.00
#
_symmetry.space_group_name_H-M   'P 1'
#
loop_
_entity.id
_entity.type
_entity.pdbx_description
1 polymer ?
#
loop_
_entity_poly.entity_id
_entity_poly.type
_entity_poly.pdbx_seq_one_letter_code
_entity_poly.pdbx_strand_id
1 'polypeptide(L)'
;MDTSDDALGYHITLYPGIQVDSWKIDHFQEFFLNAFEMVKPPSDANISLQKFLRFHFKDRLRIGRMADQIFVMADLKTDLEMDSYFTEIENLMDEACQQLGTKPDYSVEDTRPKHITISIGKLKHKQLSDAEFERAAAAIKQINFADLVKDIDIDVDEIFISLKKGEYTTVSLFG
;
A
#
# COMPACT_ATOMS: atom_id res chain seq x y z
N MET A 1 -6.73 26.84 -19.07
CA MET A 1 -5.61 26.39 -18.24
C MET A 1 -6.27 25.83 -17.01
N ASP A 2 -6.35 24.51 -16.94
CA ASP A 2 -6.93 23.81 -15.80
C ASP A 2 -5.78 22.98 -15.23
N THR A 3 -5.16 23.49 -14.18
CA THR A 3 -4.19 22.76 -13.37
C THR A 3 -4.82 22.68 -12.00
N SER A 4 -5.91 21.91 -11.88
CA SER A 4 -6.13 21.22 -10.63
C SER A 4 -4.95 20.25 -10.53
N ASP A 5 -3.92 20.70 -9.82
CA ASP A 5 -2.95 19.80 -9.23
C ASP A 5 -3.76 18.87 -8.32
N ASP A 6 -4.25 17.77 -8.90
CA ASP A 6 -4.84 16.68 -8.16
C ASP A 6 -3.74 16.23 -7.20
N ALA A 7 -3.85 16.61 -5.93
CA ALA A 7 -2.98 16.12 -4.90
C ALA A 7 -3.01 14.60 -5.01
N LEU A 8 -1.87 13.99 -5.33
CA LEU A 8 -1.73 12.54 -5.37
C LEU A 8 -2.14 12.04 -3.99
N GLY A 9 -3.34 11.44 -3.91
CA GLY A 9 -3.88 10.89 -2.67
C GLY A 9 -2.88 9.94 -2.03
N TYR A 10 -2.94 9.84 -0.71
CA TYR A 10 -2.11 8.87 -0.01
C TYR A 10 -2.64 7.48 -0.32
N HIS A 11 -1.73 6.50 -0.41
CA HIS A 11 -2.15 5.12 -0.57
C HIS A 11 -1.44 4.18 0.40
N ILE A 12 -2.16 3.12 0.79
CA ILE A 12 -1.64 2.01 1.60
C ILE A 12 -1.60 0.79 0.70
N THR A 13 -0.42 0.28 0.38
CA THR A 13 -0.27 -0.95 -0.39
C THR A 13 -0.76 -2.14 0.44
N LEU A 14 -1.80 -2.81 -0.04
CA LEU A 14 -2.37 -4.00 0.59
C LEU A 14 -1.66 -5.27 0.15
N TYR A 15 -1.28 -5.34 -1.13
CA TYR A 15 -0.71 -6.52 -1.75
C TYR A 15 0.46 -6.14 -2.67
N PRO A 16 1.56 -6.91 -2.68
CA PRO A 16 2.71 -6.62 -3.53
C PRO A 16 2.35 -6.59 -5.01
N GLY A 17 3.22 -5.99 -5.82
CA GLY A 17 3.06 -5.94 -7.26
C GLY A 17 2.89 -7.33 -7.88
N ILE A 18 1.94 -7.49 -8.79
CA ILE A 18 1.73 -8.72 -9.57
C ILE A 18 2.01 -8.43 -11.04
N GLN A 19 2.69 -9.35 -11.71
CA GLN A 19 2.84 -9.31 -13.16
C GLN A 19 1.73 -10.13 -13.81
N VAL A 20 0.75 -9.45 -14.42
CA VAL A 20 -0.38 -10.11 -15.09
C VAL A 20 -0.24 -9.96 -16.60
N ASP A 21 -0.39 -11.07 -17.34
CA ASP A 21 -0.44 -11.01 -18.81
C ASP A 21 -1.61 -10.12 -19.25
N SER A 22 -1.39 -9.28 -20.25
CA SER A 22 -2.39 -8.28 -20.67
C SER A 22 -3.78 -8.86 -21.01
N TRP A 23 -3.84 -10.10 -21.49
CA TRP A 23 -5.09 -10.80 -21.82
C TRP A 23 -5.83 -11.39 -20.61
N LYS A 24 -5.18 -11.45 -19.43
CA LYS A 24 -5.76 -11.94 -18.17
C LYS A 24 -6.28 -10.82 -17.26
N ILE A 25 -6.00 -9.56 -17.58
CA ILE A 25 -6.32 -8.41 -16.72
C ILE A 25 -7.83 -8.32 -16.43
N ASP A 26 -8.67 -8.44 -17.46
CA ASP A 26 -10.12 -8.30 -17.28
C ASP A 26 -10.68 -9.44 -16.40
N HIS A 27 -10.16 -10.67 -16.58
CA HIS A 27 -10.52 -11.83 -15.75
C HIS A 27 -10.01 -11.68 -14.30
N PHE A 28 -8.82 -11.11 -14.11
CA PHE A 28 -8.27 -10.79 -12.80
C PHE A 28 -9.16 -9.80 -12.05
N GLN A 29 -9.59 -8.75 -12.74
CA GLN A 29 -10.45 -7.72 -12.18
C GLN A 29 -11.81 -8.29 -11.76
N GLU A 30 -12.47 -9.05 -12.65
CA GLU A 30 -13.77 -9.66 -12.34
C GLU A 30 -13.69 -10.64 -11.18
N PHE A 31 -12.65 -11.49 -11.13
CA PHE A 31 -12.46 -12.41 -10.03
C PHE A 31 -12.31 -11.68 -8.70
N PHE A 32 -11.41 -10.70 -8.64
CA PHE A 32 -11.14 -9.98 -7.41
C PHE A 32 -12.36 -9.18 -6.94
N LEU A 33 -13.04 -8.45 -7.83
CA LEU A 33 -14.20 -7.64 -7.44
C LEU A 33 -15.30 -8.52 -6.83
N ASN A 34 -15.57 -9.68 -7.44
CA ASN A 34 -16.56 -10.63 -6.93
C ASN A 34 -16.16 -11.23 -5.57
N ALA A 35 -14.87 -11.55 -5.38
CA ALA A 35 -14.37 -12.09 -4.13
C ALA A 35 -14.31 -11.02 -3.02
N PHE A 36 -13.98 -9.79 -3.37
CA PHE A 36 -13.80 -8.68 -2.45
C PHE A 36 -15.12 -8.16 -1.85
N GLU A 37 -16.22 -8.26 -2.59
CA GLU A 37 -17.56 -8.00 -2.06
C GLU A 37 -17.93 -8.92 -0.88
N MET A 38 -17.28 -10.09 -0.77
CA MET A 38 -17.54 -11.05 0.31
C MET A 38 -16.76 -10.76 1.60
N VAL A 39 -15.71 -9.93 1.55
CA VAL A 39 -14.89 -9.58 2.72
C VAL A 39 -15.57 -8.49 3.55
N LYS A 40 -15.96 -8.85 4.78
CA LYS A 40 -16.63 -7.94 5.72
C LYS A 40 -15.60 -7.17 6.57
N PRO A 41 -15.70 -5.84 6.67
CA PRO A 41 -14.90 -5.08 7.61
C PRO A 41 -15.32 -5.38 9.07
N PRO A 42 -14.50 -5.03 10.07
CA PRO A 42 -14.87 -5.12 11.48
C PRO A 42 -16.17 -4.37 11.81
N SER A 43 -16.92 -4.84 12.81
CA SER A 43 -18.39 -4.71 12.93
C SER A 43 -18.97 -3.33 13.27
N ASP A 44 -18.23 -2.23 13.12
CA ASP A 44 -18.72 -0.85 13.35
C ASP A 44 -18.79 0.00 12.06
N ALA A 45 -18.57 -0.58 10.88
CA ALA A 45 -18.68 0.11 9.59
C ALA A 45 -20.09 -0.02 8.96
N ASN A 46 -20.80 1.11 8.81
CA ASN A 46 -22.10 1.17 8.12
C ASN A 46 -21.94 1.02 6.59
N ILE A 47 -22.83 0.25 5.96
CA ILE A 47 -22.68 -0.32 4.62
C ILE A 47 -23.06 0.67 3.49
N SER A 48 -22.03 1.13 2.78
CA SER A 48 -21.99 1.55 1.37
C SER A 48 -20.78 0.81 0.77
N LEU A 49 -20.71 0.58 -0.55
CA LEU A 49 -19.48 0.06 -1.19
C LEU A 49 -18.26 0.99 -0.96
N GLN A 50 -18.50 2.19 -0.43
CA GLN A 50 -17.55 3.06 0.29
C GLN A 50 -17.24 2.47 1.68
N LYS A 51 -16.12 1.77 1.78
CA LYS A 51 -15.66 1.13 3.03
C LYS A 51 -14.81 2.14 3.80
N PHE A 52 -15.41 2.91 4.70
CA PHE A 52 -14.69 3.84 5.58
C PHE A 52 -13.79 3.07 6.57
N LEU A 53 -12.48 3.00 6.31
CA LEU A 53 -11.48 2.51 7.26
C LEU A 53 -10.70 3.71 7.81
N ARG A 54 -10.54 3.78 9.13
CA ARG A 54 -9.74 4.82 9.78
C ARG A 54 -8.44 4.26 10.31
N PHE A 55 -7.33 4.86 9.93
CA PHE A 55 -6.00 4.50 10.42
C PHE A 55 -5.38 5.62 11.24
N HIS A 56 -4.73 5.21 12.32
CA HIS A 56 -3.85 6.09 13.10
C HIS A 56 -2.40 5.77 12.77
N PHE A 57 -1.52 6.77 12.83
CA PHE A 57 -0.09 6.54 12.69
C PHE A 57 0.51 5.86 13.93
N LYS A 58 1.52 5.03 13.70
CA LYS A 58 2.51 4.66 14.72
C LYS A 58 3.54 5.79 14.82
N ASP A 59 4.14 5.95 16.00
CA ASP A 59 5.31 6.84 16.20
C ASP A 59 6.57 6.19 15.61
N ARG A 60 6.55 5.94 14.30
CA ARG A 60 7.64 5.28 13.61
C ARG A 60 7.65 5.63 12.14
N LEU A 61 8.79 6.18 11.71
CA LEU A 61 9.16 6.31 10.31
C LEU A 61 10.08 5.17 9.88
N ARG A 62 9.97 4.79 8.60
CA ARG A 62 10.88 3.86 7.93
C ARG A 62 11.31 4.46 6.59
N ILE A 63 12.43 3.97 6.07
CA ILE A 63 12.80 4.23 4.67
C ILE A 63 12.76 2.96 3.85
N GLY A 64 12.47 3.12 2.57
CA GLY A 64 12.55 2.09 1.55
C GLY A 64 13.35 2.62 0.39
N ARG A 65 13.81 1.73 -0.49
CA ARG A 65 14.48 2.11 -1.73
C ARG A 65 14.05 1.18 -2.86
N MET A 66 13.92 1.75 -4.05
CA MET A 66 13.67 1.02 -5.28
C MET A 66 14.44 1.73 -6.39
N ALA A 67 15.40 1.04 -7.00
CA ALA A 67 16.30 1.61 -8.01
C ALA A 67 16.94 2.94 -7.54
N ASP A 68 16.63 4.05 -8.22
CA ASP A 68 17.13 5.40 -7.93
C ASP A 68 16.22 6.21 -6.99
N GLN A 69 15.26 5.57 -6.33
CA GLN A 69 14.28 6.21 -5.46
C GLN A 69 14.46 5.79 -4.00
N ILE A 70 14.19 6.74 -3.10
CA ILE A 70 14.07 6.53 -1.66
C ILE A 70 12.68 6.99 -1.24
N PHE A 71 12.02 6.19 -0.42
CA PHE A 71 10.71 6.48 0.14
C PHE A 71 10.84 6.69 1.63
N VAL A 72 10.23 7.74 2.16
CA VAL A 72 9.96 7.87 3.59
C VAL A 72 8.53 7.42 3.81
N MET A 73 8.36 6.43 4.68
CA MET A 73 7.06 5.87 4.99
C MET A 73 6.76 6.03 6.47
N ALA A 74 5.49 6.28 6.78
CA ALA A 74 4.96 6.32 8.14
C ALA A 74 4.16 5.05 8.39
N ASP A 75 4.53 4.31 9.44
CA ASP A 75 3.86 3.06 9.79
C ASP A 75 2.46 3.36 10.36
N LEU A 76 1.49 2.49 10.05
CA LEU A 76 0.13 2.58 10.58
C LEU A 76 -0.06 1.65 11.78
N LYS A 77 -0.91 2.09 12.71
CA LYS A 77 -1.43 1.24 13.79
C LYS A 77 -2.50 0.33 13.19
N THR A 78 -2.34 -0.95 13.47
CA THR A 78 -3.30 -2.00 13.15
C THR A 78 -3.55 -2.77 14.43
N ASP A 79 -4.80 -3.14 14.67
CA ASP A 79 -5.18 -4.09 15.71
C ASP A 79 -5.35 -5.49 15.12
N LEU A 80 -5.83 -6.44 15.92
CA LEU A 80 -6.01 -7.82 15.48
C LEU A 80 -7.09 -7.97 14.40
N GLU A 81 -8.12 -7.12 14.41
CA GLU A 81 -9.22 -7.16 13.45
C GLU A 81 -8.77 -6.57 12.10
N MET A 82 -8.22 -5.35 12.16
CA MET A 82 -7.03 -4.87 11.43
C MET A 82 -6.31 -5.88 10.53
N ASP A 83 -5.38 -6.56 11.19
CA ASP A 83 -4.45 -7.49 10.57
C ASP A 83 -5.17 -8.72 9.98
N SER A 84 -6.29 -9.16 10.58
CA SER A 84 -7.08 -10.29 10.08
C SER A 84 -7.73 -9.95 8.75
N TYR A 85 -8.34 -8.77 8.63
CA TYR A 85 -8.91 -8.27 7.38
C TYR A 85 -7.87 -8.14 6.27
N PHE A 86 -6.69 -7.59 6.56
CA PHE A 86 -5.62 -7.52 5.56
C PHE A 86 -5.12 -8.89 5.13
N THR A 87 -5.05 -9.83 6.06
CA THR A 87 -4.69 -11.22 5.75
C THR A 87 -5.76 -11.88 4.86
N GLU A 88 -7.05 -11.58 5.08
CA GLU A 88 -8.12 -12.08 4.21
C GLU A 88 -8.01 -11.52 2.78
N ILE A 89 -7.69 -10.23 2.63
CA ILE A 89 -7.43 -9.63 1.31
C ILE A 89 -6.20 -10.29 0.66
N GLU A 90 -5.12 -10.47 1.40
CA GLU A 90 -3.90 -11.13 0.90
C GLU A 90 -4.20 -12.56 0.43
N ASN A 91 -5.00 -13.33 1.17
CA ASN A 91 -5.41 -14.68 0.77
C ASN A 91 -6.25 -14.68 -0.52
N LEU A 92 -7.21 -13.76 -0.66
CA LEU A 92 -7.99 -13.63 -1.89
C LEU A 92 -7.12 -13.29 -3.11
N MET A 93 -6.11 -12.45 -2.90
CA MET A 93 -5.15 -12.09 -3.94
C MET A 93 -4.24 -13.27 -4.32
N ASP A 94 -3.81 -14.08 -3.36
CA ASP A 94 -3.07 -15.31 -3.61
C ASP A 94 -3.93 -16.31 -4.42
N GLU A 95 -5.20 -16.48 -4.07
CA GLU A 95 -6.15 -17.32 -4.82
C GLU A 95 -6.34 -16.82 -6.26
N ALA A 96 -6.51 -15.50 -6.45
CA ALA A 96 -6.60 -14.89 -7.77
C ALA A 96 -5.33 -15.16 -8.60
N CYS A 97 -4.16 -15.00 -7.97
CA CYS A 97 -2.88 -15.27 -8.61
C CYS A 97 -2.76 -16.74 -9.06
N GLN A 98 -3.15 -17.67 -8.19
CA GLN A 98 -3.10 -19.10 -8.46
C GLN A 98 -4.00 -19.48 -9.64
N GLN A 99 -5.24 -18.99 -9.68
CA GLN A 99 -6.18 -19.29 -10.78
C GLN A 99 -5.70 -18.78 -12.13
N LEU A 100 -4.98 -17.66 -12.14
CA LEU A 100 -4.51 -17.01 -13.36
C LEU A 100 -3.07 -17.39 -13.74
N GLY A 101 -2.44 -18.27 -12.94
CA GLY A 101 -1.06 -18.71 -13.15
C GLY A 101 -0.06 -17.56 -13.09
N THR A 102 -0.32 -16.57 -12.23
CA THR A 102 0.60 -15.48 -11.91
C THR A 102 1.10 -15.62 -10.48
N LYS A 103 2.07 -14.78 -10.09
CA LYS A 103 2.64 -14.76 -8.75
C LYS A 103 2.89 -13.31 -8.29
N PRO A 104 2.74 -13.03 -6.98
CA PRO A 104 3.21 -11.79 -6.39
C PRO A 104 4.74 -11.64 -6.53
N ASP A 105 5.18 -10.39 -6.66
CA ASP A 105 6.58 -10.00 -6.61
C ASP A 105 6.91 -9.33 -5.26
N TYR A 106 7.27 -10.16 -4.29
CA TYR A 106 7.72 -9.71 -2.96
C TYR A 106 9.10 -9.06 -2.95
N SER A 107 9.81 -9.00 -4.10
CA SER A 107 11.11 -8.32 -4.17
C SER A 107 10.98 -6.80 -4.31
N VAL A 108 9.78 -6.31 -4.65
CA VAL A 108 9.52 -4.90 -4.97
C VAL A 108 9.10 -4.10 -3.73
N GLU A 109 8.27 -4.68 -2.86
CA GLU A 109 7.69 -3.95 -1.73
C GLU A 109 7.34 -4.88 -0.56
N ASP A 110 7.85 -4.56 0.63
CA ASP A 110 7.38 -5.18 1.88
C ASP A 110 6.12 -4.45 2.35
N THR A 111 4.97 -5.08 2.15
CA THR A 111 3.65 -4.54 2.52
C THR A 111 3.38 -4.61 4.02
N ARG A 112 4.31 -5.15 4.83
CA ARG A 112 4.19 -5.19 6.29
C ARG A 112 5.36 -4.44 6.97
N PRO A 113 5.13 -3.78 8.12
CA PRO A 113 3.83 -3.25 8.55
C PRO A 113 3.18 -2.36 7.47
N LYS A 114 1.84 -2.25 7.52
CA LYS A 114 1.10 -1.32 6.64
C LYS A 114 1.56 0.11 6.92
N HIS A 115 1.74 0.88 5.87
CA HIS A 115 2.36 2.20 5.93
C HIS A 115 1.85 3.09 4.79
N ILE A 116 2.09 4.39 4.92
CA ILE A 116 1.88 5.37 3.85
C ILE A 116 3.20 6.00 3.48
N THR A 117 3.45 6.12 2.17
CA THR A 117 4.58 6.91 1.67
C THR A 117 4.26 8.40 1.79
N ILE A 118 5.01 9.11 2.64
CA ILE A 118 4.82 10.55 2.89
C ILE A 118 5.80 11.43 2.10
N SER A 119 6.89 10.84 1.58
CA SER A 119 7.87 11.55 0.75
C SER A 119 8.65 10.60 -0.15
N ILE A 120 8.96 11.07 -1.36
CA ILE A 120 9.76 10.34 -2.34
C ILE A 120 10.92 11.22 -2.80
N GLY A 121 12.15 10.73 -2.62
CA GLY A 121 13.37 11.34 -3.11
C GLY A 121 13.93 10.58 -4.31
N LYS A 122 14.33 11.30 -5.37
CA LYS A 122 15.06 10.72 -6.52
C LYS A 122 16.56 11.02 -6.43
N LEU A 123 17.37 9.98 -6.57
CA LEU A 123 18.82 10.04 -6.58
C LEU A 123 19.31 10.10 -8.03
N LYS A 124 19.71 11.29 -8.49
CA LYS A 124 20.23 11.44 -9.86
C LYS A 124 21.47 10.58 -10.06
N HIS A 125 21.38 9.61 -10.97
CA HIS A 125 22.48 8.75 -11.44
C HIS A 125 23.18 7.93 -10.34
N LYS A 126 22.49 7.65 -9.22
CA LYS A 126 23.06 6.89 -8.11
C LYS A 126 21.99 6.02 -7.45
N GLN A 127 22.41 4.88 -6.93
CA GLN A 127 21.63 4.10 -5.95
C GLN A 127 22.35 4.16 -4.60
N LEU A 128 21.60 4.11 -3.50
CA LEU A 128 22.23 3.97 -2.18
C LEU A 128 22.88 2.59 -2.08
N SER A 129 24.16 2.57 -1.67
CA SER A 129 24.76 1.34 -1.15
C SER A 129 24.03 0.89 0.12
N ASP A 130 24.17 -0.38 0.48
CA ASP A 130 23.54 -0.94 1.69
C ASP A 130 23.96 -0.17 2.95
N ALA A 131 25.24 0.19 3.06
CA ALA A 131 25.74 0.98 4.19
C ALA A 131 25.15 2.40 4.23
N GLU A 132 24.90 3.03 3.08
CA GLU A 132 24.23 4.34 3.04
C GLU A 132 22.76 4.23 3.42
N PHE A 133 22.08 3.19 2.93
CA PHE A 133 20.69 2.90 3.26
C PHE A 133 20.53 2.64 4.76
N GLU A 134 21.35 1.76 5.36
CA GLU A 134 21.29 1.46 6.79
C GLU A 134 21.54 2.70 7.66
N ARG A 135 22.47 3.58 7.28
CA ARG A 135 22.69 4.86 7.97
C ARG A 135 21.47 5.78 7.88
N ALA A 136 20.87 5.90 6.71
CA ALA A 136 19.66 6.71 6.52
C ALA A 136 18.47 6.13 7.31
N ALA A 137 18.33 4.80 7.32
CA ALA A 137 17.30 4.10 8.08
C ALA A 137 17.48 4.29 9.60
N ALA A 138 18.73 4.28 10.09
CA ALA A 138 19.03 4.56 11.49
C ALA A 138 18.72 6.02 11.85
N ALA A 139 19.05 6.97 10.98
CA ALA A 139 18.77 8.39 11.19
C ALA A 139 17.25 8.68 11.24
N ILE A 140 16.46 8.07 10.34
CA ILE A 140 15.01 8.34 10.31
C ILE A 140 14.29 7.85 11.57
N LYS A 141 14.78 6.76 12.18
CA LYS A 141 14.23 6.23 13.43
C LYS A 141 14.42 7.16 14.63
N GLN A 142 15.31 8.16 14.54
CA GLN A 142 15.54 9.14 15.60
C GLN A 142 14.60 10.35 15.52
N ILE A 143 13.80 10.46 14.45
CA ILE A 143 12.83 11.54 14.30
C ILE A 143 11.64 11.23 15.21
N ASN A 144 11.33 12.14 16.14
CA ASN A 144 10.10 12.08 16.92
C ASN A 144 8.93 12.40 15.97
N PHE A 145 8.17 11.36 15.61
CA PHE A 145 7.08 11.46 14.66
C PHE A 145 5.73 11.64 15.36
N ALA A 146 5.59 11.17 16.61
CA ALA A 146 4.39 11.27 17.42
C ALA A 146 3.82 12.69 17.46
N ASP A 147 4.67 13.69 17.68
CA ASP A 147 4.22 15.09 17.77
C ASP A 147 3.67 15.64 16.45
N LEU A 148 4.10 15.08 15.31
CA LEU A 148 3.64 15.49 13.98
C LEU A 148 2.28 14.88 13.60
N VAL A 149 1.94 13.73 14.18
CA VAL A 149 0.77 12.93 13.77
C VAL A 149 -0.25 12.66 14.86
N LYS A 150 -0.03 13.21 16.07
CA LYS A 150 -0.89 13.03 17.24
C LYS A 150 -2.38 13.21 16.96
N ASP A 151 -2.72 14.13 16.05
CA ASP A 151 -4.09 14.51 15.71
C ASP A 151 -4.38 14.33 14.20
N ILE A 152 -3.64 13.44 13.52
CA ILE A 152 -3.86 13.11 12.11
C ILE A 152 -4.38 11.69 12.00
N ASP A 153 -5.62 11.57 11.54
CA ASP A 153 -6.25 10.33 11.15
C ASP A 153 -6.27 10.23 9.61
N ILE A 154 -6.14 9.02 9.09
CA ILE A 154 -6.34 8.75 7.66
C ILE A 154 -7.65 8.02 7.53
N ASP A 155 -8.61 8.68 6.91
CA ASP A 155 -9.84 8.06 6.46
C ASP A 155 -9.60 7.51 5.06
N VAL A 156 -9.91 6.24 4.87
CA VAL A 156 -9.85 5.54 3.60
C VAL A 156 -11.27 5.26 3.19
N ASP A 157 -11.65 5.71 2.01
CA ASP A 157 -13.01 5.58 1.51
C ASP A 157 -13.13 4.47 0.46
N GLU A 158 -12.02 4.14 -0.20
CA GLU A 158 -11.99 3.27 -1.37
C GLU A 158 -10.80 2.31 -1.41
N ILE A 159 -11.05 1.14 -1.99
CA ILE A 159 -10.01 0.17 -2.36
C ILE A 159 -9.87 0.19 -3.86
N PHE A 160 -8.64 0.39 -4.31
CA PHE A 160 -8.30 0.50 -5.71
C PHE A 160 -7.35 -0.62 -6.12
N ILE A 161 -7.57 -1.15 -7.32
CA ILE A 161 -6.66 -2.08 -7.98
C ILE A 161 -6.05 -1.34 -9.15
N SER A 162 -4.76 -1.05 -9.09
CA SER A 162 -4.05 -0.41 -10.19
C SER A 162 -3.66 -1.46 -11.22
N LEU A 163 -4.58 -1.82 -12.12
CA LEU A 163 -4.29 -2.70 -13.25
C LEU A 163 -3.73 -1.89 -14.42
N LYS A 164 -2.43 -2.01 -14.69
CA LYS A 164 -1.81 -1.37 -15.85
C LYS A 164 -1.33 -2.41 -16.86
N LYS A 165 -1.80 -2.28 -18.10
CA LYS A 165 -1.40 -3.17 -19.21
C LYS A 165 0.11 -3.09 -19.44
N GLY A 166 0.83 -4.16 -19.13
CA GLY A 166 2.28 -4.25 -19.30
C GLY A 166 3.12 -3.69 -18.14
N GLU A 167 2.49 -3.32 -17.01
CA GLU A 167 3.18 -2.88 -15.78
C GLU A 167 2.76 -3.73 -14.58
N TYR A 168 3.41 -3.51 -13.43
CA TYR A 168 3.02 -4.14 -12.16
C TYR A 168 1.64 -3.66 -11.72
N THR A 169 0.82 -4.60 -11.25
CA THR A 169 -0.47 -4.32 -10.63
C THR A 169 -0.34 -4.32 -9.13
N THR A 170 -0.78 -3.25 -8.46
CA THR A 170 -0.86 -3.18 -6.99
C THR A 170 -2.31 -3.04 -6.53
N VAL A 171 -2.61 -3.55 -5.34
CA VAL A 171 -3.87 -3.29 -4.64
C VAL A 171 -3.58 -2.34 -3.51
N SER A 172 -4.29 -1.21 -3.47
CA SER A 172 -4.06 -0.16 -2.49
C SER A 172 -5.35 0.43 -1.95
N LEU A 173 -5.32 0.87 -0.69
CA LEU A 173 -6.33 1.76 -0.12
C LEU A 173 -5.99 3.21 -0.48
N PHE A 174 -7.00 4.05 -0.73
CA PHE A 174 -6.82 5.49 -0.97
C PHE A 174 -7.61 6.33 0.04
N GLY A 175 -7.00 7.43 0.47
CA GLY A 175 -7.59 8.47 1.33
C GLY A 175 -7.09 9.87 0.95
#